data_AF-A0A3D2E0C1-F1
#
_entry.id   AF-A0A3D2E0C1-F1
#
_cell.length_a   1.000
_cell.length_b   1.000
_cell.length_c   1.000
_cell.angle_alpha   90.00
_cell.angle_beta   90.00
_cell.angle_gamma   90.00
#
_symmetry.space_group_name_H-M   'P 1'
#
loop_
_entity.id
_entity.type
_entity.pdbx_description
1 polymer ?
#
loop_
_entity_poly.entity_id
_entity_poly.type
_entity_poly.pdbx_seq_one_letter_code
_entity_poly.pdbx_strand_id
1 'polypeptide(L)'
;MKRNNMCPFCYIKSLFQKKRPTSVNPELDDYDNGVALTPPMGWSSWNTFRNRINEKLILDTAKAMKDNGLIEAGYKYVNLDDCWQSSLRDENGELVGDYETFPNGIANLAKQVNAMGLKLGAYTSNGTLTCEDLPASLGREQYDAYTLAKWGVEYFKYDYCHHIPISRYAPLVYSISVSQFDSHPMEYSVHNAVLSGLARFMTDTKLPSGSYVSGLDANQGRITYNNVEVDEDGKYVLTVNIKKKGAYEKYLIAKINDDEEYEILFPPQKRYNLTARFQVIVNLKAGKNKIELFNPVTSNADSEMYQYRRMGKALKDATARVAKERKQAEKPIVFSICEWGWGKPYNWGAKAGNLWRTTPDIRPWWIWIKIIYEHTVKLYKYASKGHYNDPDMLEVGNGKLTYNQNVSHFSLWCMMNAPLILGNDLRNMSEQVKSIVTNRNMIAINQDPLAKQAKRVKKGVVDVLAKPLENGSVAVCFFNKSSHASKAKFDLNSLVDDKYVALQKQTEYTAKEQWSGEKLTTSGRISVSLEKCQSKVYIVK
;
A
#
# COMPACT_ATOMS: atom_id res chain seq x y z
N MET A 1 -3.15 31.31 23.18
CA MET A 1 -3.75 31.36 21.82
C MET A 1 -2.77 31.97 20.83
N LYS A 2 -2.75 31.42 19.61
CA LYS A 2 -2.19 31.94 18.34
C LYS A 2 -0.69 32.29 18.30
N ARG A 3 0.13 31.32 17.88
CA ARG A 3 1.35 31.62 17.09
C ARG A 3 0.92 31.92 15.66
N ASN A 4 1.25 33.12 15.17
CA ASN A 4 1.65 33.43 13.78
C ASN A 4 1.53 34.92 13.39
N ASN A 5 1.13 35.83 14.29
CA ASN A 5 1.04 37.27 13.99
C ASN A 5 0.32 37.55 12.65
N MET A 6 -0.76 36.82 12.35
CA MET A 6 -1.59 37.14 11.19
C MET A 6 -2.56 38.25 11.57
N CYS A 7 -2.48 39.37 10.86
CA CYS A 7 -3.43 40.47 10.93
C CYS A 7 -4.88 39.95 10.72
N PRO A 8 -5.89 40.48 11.44
CA PRO A 8 -7.29 40.08 11.32
C PRO A 8 -7.82 40.07 9.88
N PHE A 9 -7.43 41.05 9.06
CA PHE A 9 -7.78 41.11 7.64
C PHE A 9 -7.14 40.00 6.80
N CYS A 10 -5.91 39.58 7.11
CA CYS A 10 -5.25 38.45 6.45
C CYS A 10 -5.91 37.12 6.81
N TYR A 11 -6.36 36.96 8.06
CA TYR A 11 -7.15 35.80 8.49
C TYR A 11 -8.47 35.73 7.72
N ILE A 12 -9.19 36.85 7.61
CA ILE A 12 -10.46 36.91 6.85
C ILE A 12 -10.22 36.66 5.36
N LYS A 13 -9.17 37.23 4.75
CA LYS A 13 -8.78 36.96 3.35
C LYS A 13 -8.44 35.47 3.10
N SER A 14 -7.84 34.79 4.09
CA SER A 14 -7.56 33.34 4.03
C SER A 14 -8.81 32.44 4.09
N LEU A 15 -9.94 32.97 4.57
CA LEU A 15 -11.22 32.26 4.58
C LEU A 15 -11.89 32.23 3.20
N PHE A 16 -11.52 33.13 2.29
CA PHE A 16 -12.16 33.31 0.97
C PHE A 16 -11.24 32.98 -0.23
N GLN A 17 -9.95 32.70 -0.02
CA GLN A 17 -9.08 32.13 -1.05
C GLN A 17 -9.39 30.63 -1.24
N LYS A 18 -9.54 30.15 -2.49
CA LYS A 18 -9.67 28.71 -2.80
C LYS A 18 -8.50 27.93 -2.17
N LYS A 19 -8.74 27.22 -1.07
CA LYS A 19 -7.76 26.30 -0.46
C LYS A 19 -7.65 25.04 -1.30
N ARG A 20 -6.44 24.70 -1.78
CA ARG A 20 -5.95 23.33 -2.08
C ARG A 20 -4.43 23.43 -2.31
N PRO A 21 -3.62 22.87 -1.41
CA PRO A 21 -3.00 21.55 -1.67
C PRO A 21 -3.36 20.55 -0.54
N THR A 22 -3.69 19.25 -0.69
CA THR A 22 -3.53 18.15 -1.68
C THR A 22 -2.16 17.47 -1.77
N SER A 23 -1.30 17.52 -0.76
CA SER A 23 -0.08 16.71 -0.81
C SER A 23 -0.38 15.25 -0.36
N VAL A 24 0.51 14.28 -0.64
CA VAL A 24 0.55 13.19 -1.65
C VAL A 24 0.77 13.62 -3.09
N ASN A 25 1.53 14.71 -3.19
CA ASN A 25 2.88 14.71 -3.74
C ASN A 25 3.14 13.84 -4.98
N PRO A 26 2.84 14.34 -6.20
CA PRO A 26 3.11 13.62 -7.44
C PRO A 26 4.61 13.47 -7.77
N GLU A 27 5.51 14.16 -7.06
CA GLU A 27 6.95 14.19 -7.36
C GLU A 27 7.74 12.98 -6.85
N LEU A 28 7.17 12.19 -5.93
CA LEU A 28 7.84 10.97 -5.45
C LEU A 28 7.79 9.89 -6.53
N ASP A 29 8.80 9.02 -6.57
CA ASP A 29 8.76 7.83 -7.43
C ASP A 29 7.76 6.79 -6.94
N ASP A 30 7.22 6.03 -7.89
CA ASP A 30 6.41 4.84 -7.58
C ASP A 30 7.28 3.77 -6.90
N TYR A 31 6.66 2.98 -6.04
CA TYR A 31 7.28 1.90 -5.30
C TYR A 31 7.53 0.73 -6.26
N ASP A 32 8.80 0.43 -6.49
CA ASP A 32 9.20 -0.73 -7.28
C ASP A 32 10.19 -1.61 -6.50
N ASN A 33 9.88 -2.91 -6.46
CA ASN A 33 10.68 -3.98 -5.90
C ASN A 33 10.69 -5.24 -6.79
N GLY A 34 10.25 -5.12 -8.06
CA GLY A 34 10.29 -6.19 -9.05
C GLY A 34 9.31 -7.36 -8.82
N VAL A 35 8.36 -7.24 -7.87
CA VAL A 35 7.32 -8.26 -7.63
C VAL A 35 5.92 -7.71 -7.91
N ALA A 36 4.89 -8.56 -7.76
CA ALA A 36 3.51 -8.24 -8.12
C ALA A 36 3.37 -7.75 -9.58
N LEU A 37 4.06 -8.38 -10.52
CA LEU A 37 3.93 -8.05 -11.95
C LEU A 37 2.54 -8.39 -12.52
N THR A 38 1.84 -9.29 -11.85
CA THR A 38 0.40 -9.56 -11.96
C THR A 38 -0.20 -9.54 -10.55
N PRO A 39 -1.53 -9.39 -10.41
CA PRO A 39 -2.18 -9.36 -9.11
C PRO A 39 -1.80 -10.59 -8.26
N PRO A 40 -1.46 -10.42 -6.98
CA PRO A 40 -1.15 -11.54 -6.09
C PRO A 40 -2.31 -12.53 -5.99
N MET A 41 -2.00 -13.83 -5.99
CA MET A 41 -2.96 -14.92 -5.77
C MET A 41 -2.53 -15.76 -4.57
N GLY A 42 -3.44 -16.02 -3.64
CA GLY A 42 -3.14 -16.78 -2.44
C GLY A 42 -4.35 -17.01 -1.55
N TRP A 43 -4.11 -17.18 -0.27
CA TRP A 43 -5.10 -17.38 0.78
C TRP A 43 -4.71 -16.59 2.03
N SER A 44 -5.70 -16.15 2.81
CA SER A 44 -5.50 -15.50 4.11
C SER A 44 -6.42 -16.11 5.17
N SER A 45 -5.91 -16.19 6.41
CA SER A 45 -6.59 -16.86 7.52
C SER A 45 -7.84 -16.16 8.05
N TRP A 46 -7.96 -14.85 7.85
CA TRP A 46 -8.87 -14.01 8.63
C TRP A 46 -10.36 -14.32 8.47
N ASN A 47 -10.87 -14.40 7.23
CA ASN A 47 -12.31 -14.44 6.99
C ASN A 47 -13.01 -15.64 7.61
N THR A 48 -12.31 -16.78 7.68
CA THR A 48 -12.81 -18.02 8.29
C THR A 48 -12.38 -18.17 9.75
N PHE A 49 -11.08 -18.01 10.02
CA PHE A 49 -10.50 -18.44 11.30
C PHE A 49 -10.36 -17.31 12.32
N ARG A 50 -10.38 -16.05 11.88
CA ARG A 50 -10.18 -14.87 12.75
C ARG A 50 -8.93 -15.06 13.61
N ASN A 51 -9.04 -14.78 14.90
CA ASN A 51 -8.00 -14.96 15.91
C ASN A 51 -7.69 -16.42 16.30
N ARG A 52 -8.30 -17.42 15.67
CA ARG A 52 -8.14 -18.84 16.01
C ARG A 52 -7.25 -19.56 15.01
N ILE A 53 -5.98 -19.14 14.96
CA ILE A 53 -4.96 -19.75 14.10
C ILE A 53 -3.84 -20.39 14.91
N ASN A 54 -3.23 -21.42 14.35
CA ASN A 54 -2.04 -22.08 14.91
C ASN A 54 -1.23 -22.73 13.78
N GLU A 55 0.00 -23.14 14.08
CA GLU A 55 0.92 -23.72 13.10
C GLU A 55 0.29 -24.90 12.34
N LYS A 56 -0.36 -25.83 13.05
CA LYS A 56 -0.99 -27.00 12.43
C LYS A 56 -2.07 -26.59 11.42
N LEU A 57 -2.95 -25.66 11.79
CA LEU A 57 -4.01 -25.18 10.91
C LEU A 57 -3.43 -24.57 9.62
N ILE A 58 -2.37 -23.77 9.73
CA ILE A 58 -1.73 -23.14 8.59
C ILE A 58 -1.10 -24.20 7.68
N LEU A 59 -0.40 -25.19 8.25
CA LEU A 59 0.20 -26.28 7.48
C LEU A 59 -0.86 -27.17 6.81
N ASP A 60 -1.94 -27.52 7.51
CA ASP A 60 -3.07 -28.28 6.94
C ASP A 60 -3.71 -27.50 5.78
N THR A 61 -3.83 -26.18 5.91
CA THR A 61 -4.40 -25.31 4.86
C THR A 61 -3.46 -25.20 3.66
N ALA A 62 -2.15 -25.05 3.90
CA ALA A 62 -1.14 -25.05 2.84
C ALA A 62 -1.13 -26.39 2.07
N LYS A 63 -1.27 -27.52 2.79
CA LYS A 63 -1.45 -28.84 2.17
C LYS A 63 -2.74 -28.89 1.35
N ALA A 64 -3.85 -28.39 1.88
CA ALA A 64 -5.13 -28.34 1.16
C ALA A 64 -5.06 -27.45 -0.11
N MET A 65 -4.24 -26.40 -0.13
CA MET A 65 -3.99 -25.63 -1.36
C MET A 65 -3.39 -26.50 -2.46
N LYS A 66 -2.38 -27.31 -2.11
CA LYS A 66 -1.76 -28.26 -3.02
C LYS A 66 -2.75 -29.34 -3.47
N ASP A 67 -3.42 -30.00 -2.52
CA ASP A 67 -4.32 -31.13 -2.82
C ASP A 67 -5.52 -30.71 -3.68
N ASN A 68 -5.98 -29.46 -3.56
CA ASN A 68 -7.10 -28.93 -4.33
C ASN A 68 -6.70 -28.31 -5.68
N GLY A 69 -5.44 -28.41 -6.10
CA GLY A 69 -4.99 -27.90 -7.40
C GLY A 69 -4.88 -26.38 -7.46
N LEU A 70 -4.83 -25.69 -6.31
CA LEU A 70 -4.77 -24.23 -6.26
C LEU A 70 -3.39 -23.72 -6.69
N ILE A 71 -2.33 -24.48 -6.42
CA ILE A 71 -0.96 -24.12 -6.87
C ILE A 71 -0.90 -24.10 -8.40
N GLU A 72 -1.46 -25.11 -9.06
CA GLU A 72 -1.54 -25.24 -10.52
C GLU A 72 -2.45 -24.18 -11.15
N ALA A 73 -3.42 -23.67 -10.39
CA ALA A 73 -4.24 -22.52 -10.78
C ALA A 73 -3.52 -21.17 -10.59
N GLY A 74 -2.38 -21.13 -9.87
CA GLY A 74 -1.54 -19.94 -9.70
C GLY A 74 -1.53 -19.36 -8.28
N TYR A 75 -2.28 -19.93 -7.33
CA TYR A 75 -2.28 -19.49 -5.94
C TYR A 75 -0.97 -19.88 -5.25
N LYS A 76 -0.23 -18.89 -4.74
CA LYS A 76 1.12 -19.10 -4.19
C LYS A 76 1.32 -18.61 -2.77
N TYR A 77 0.50 -17.66 -2.28
CA TYR A 77 0.69 -17.09 -0.94
C TYR A 77 -0.20 -17.76 0.11
N VAL A 78 0.38 -18.06 1.27
CA VAL A 78 -0.31 -18.48 2.51
C VAL A 78 -0.08 -17.36 3.52
N ASN A 79 -1.07 -16.47 3.67
CA ASN A 79 -0.94 -15.29 4.49
C ASN A 79 -1.45 -15.55 5.91
N LEU A 80 -0.58 -15.33 6.89
CA LEU A 80 -0.99 -15.17 8.29
C LEU A 80 -1.61 -13.78 8.42
N ASP A 81 -2.89 -13.71 8.75
CA ASP A 81 -3.53 -12.48 9.24
C ASP A 81 -3.33 -12.33 10.76
N ASP A 82 -4.00 -11.39 11.42
CA ASP A 82 -3.77 -11.08 12.85
C ASP A 82 -3.83 -12.31 13.79
N CYS A 83 -3.23 -12.16 14.98
CA CYS A 83 -3.10 -13.19 16.03
C CYS A 83 -2.12 -14.35 15.73
N TRP A 84 -1.14 -14.15 14.86
CA TRP A 84 -0.02 -15.09 14.73
C TRP A 84 1.12 -14.80 15.72
N GLN A 85 1.27 -13.53 16.10
CA GLN A 85 2.35 -13.01 16.93
C GLN A 85 2.02 -13.13 18.42
N SER A 86 3.06 -13.37 19.23
CA SER A 86 2.93 -13.28 20.69
C SER A 86 2.61 -11.84 21.10
N SER A 87 1.97 -11.66 22.25
CA SER A 87 1.89 -10.36 22.93
C SER A 87 3.26 -9.87 23.41
N LEU A 88 4.26 -10.77 23.45
CA LEU A 88 5.64 -10.49 23.77
C LEU A 88 6.48 -10.27 22.51
N ARG A 89 7.57 -9.54 22.67
CA ARG A 89 8.73 -9.56 21.77
C ARG A 89 9.83 -10.36 22.45
N ASP A 90 10.79 -10.89 21.69
CA ASP A 90 11.93 -11.60 22.28
C ASP A 90 12.89 -10.66 23.04
N GLU A 91 13.96 -11.23 23.59
CA GLU A 91 15.00 -10.48 24.32
C GLU A 91 15.69 -9.39 23.48
N ASN A 92 15.68 -9.51 22.16
CA ASN A 92 16.23 -8.53 21.21
C ASN A 92 15.16 -7.52 20.75
N GLY A 93 13.91 -7.67 21.20
CA GLY A 93 12.77 -6.89 20.76
C GLY A 93 12.26 -7.27 19.36
N GLU A 94 12.66 -8.41 18.80
CA GLU A 94 12.14 -8.93 17.53
C GLU A 94 10.70 -9.46 17.72
N LEU A 95 9.90 -9.41 16.65
CA LEU A 95 8.61 -10.10 16.62
C LEU A 95 8.85 -11.61 16.79
N VAL A 96 7.92 -12.30 17.44
CA VAL A 96 7.92 -13.77 17.55
C VAL A 96 6.51 -14.29 17.32
N GLY A 97 6.42 -15.52 16.80
CA GLY A 97 5.15 -16.24 16.79
C GLY A 97 4.66 -16.49 18.21
N ASP A 98 3.36 -16.59 18.39
CA ASP A 98 2.78 -16.95 19.67
C ASP A 98 3.33 -18.31 20.16
N TYR A 99 3.79 -18.36 21.40
CA TYR A 99 4.56 -19.50 21.92
C TYR A 99 3.74 -20.78 22.06
N GLU A 100 2.42 -20.66 22.24
CA GLU A 100 1.53 -21.81 22.40
C GLU A 100 1.03 -22.32 21.04
N THR A 101 0.67 -21.39 20.15
CA THR A 101 0.03 -21.72 18.87
C THR A 101 1.03 -21.88 17.72
N PHE A 102 2.24 -21.30 17.83
CA PHE A 102 3.34 -21.43 16.88
C PHE A 102 4.65 -21.86 17.57
N PRO A 103 4.68 -23.02 18.25
CA PRO A 103 5.77 -23.42 19.14
C PRO A 103 7.12 -23.60 18.43
N ASN A 104 7.11 -23.89 17.13
CA ASN A 104 8.34 -24.03 16.33
C ASN A 104 8.81 -22.72 15.68
N GLY A 105 8.07 -21.62 15.88
CA GLY A 105 8.38 -20.29 15.36
C GLY A 105 8.10 -20.10 13.86
N ILE A 106 7.94 -18.83 13.47
CA ILE A 106 7.51 -18.44 12.12
C ILE A 106 8.56 -18.77 11.05
N ALA A 107 9.85 -18.71 11.39
CA ALA A 107 10.92 -19.11 10.48
C ALA A 107 10.81 -20.58 10.04
N ASN A 108 10.43 -21.46 10.98
CA ASN A 108 10.25 -22.88 10.67
C ASN A 108 8.98 -23.13 9.85
N LEU A 109 7.88 -22.45 10.21
CA LEU A 109 6.65 -22.46 9.43
C LEU A 109 6.90 -22.02 7.97
N ALA A 110 7.65 -20.93 7.77
CA ALA A 110 8.01 -20.44 6.45
C ALA A 110 8.78 -21.49 5.62
N LYS A 111 9.73 -22.20 6.23
CA LYS A 111 10.46 -23.30 5.58
C LYS A 111 9.53 -24.44 5.14
N GLN A 112 8.61 -24.84 6.01
CA GLN A 112 7.65 -25.91 5.71
C GLN A 112 6.69 -25.51 4.58
N VAL A 113 6.17 -24.29 4.61
CA VAL A 113 5.32 -23.73 3.54
C VAL A 113 6.10 -23.65 2.22
N ASN A 114 7.35 -23.19 2.25
CA ASN A 114 8.24 -23.16 1.07
C ASN A 114 8.51 -24.56 0.51
N ALA A 115 8.68 -25.57 1.35
CA ALA A 115 8.88 -26.96 0.91
C ALA A 115 7.65 -27.52 0.16
N MET A 116 6.46 -26.92 0.34
CA MET A 116 5.24 -27.27 -0.40
C MET A 116 5.10 -26.49 -1.72
N GLY A 117 6.05 -25.63 -2.07
CA GLY A 117 5.98 -24.76 -3.27
C GLY A 117 5.17 -23.48 -3.06
N LEU A 118 4.83 -23.14 -1.81
CA LEU A 118 4.06 -21.96 -1.42
C LEU A 118 4.96 -20.91 -0.75
N LYS A 119 4.43 -19.70 -0.58
CA LYS A 119 5.13 -18.56 0.01
C LYS A 119 4.38 -18.08 1.24
N LEU A 120 5.09 -17.92 2.36
CA LEU A 120 4.46 -17.41 3.58
C LEU A 120 4.28 -15.89 3.47
N GLY A 121 3.10 -15.42 3.85
CA GLY A 121 2.81 -14.02 4.11
C GLY A 121 2.59 -13.76 5.59
N ALA A 122 2.81 -12.52 6.02
CA ALA A 122 2.60 -12.08 7.39
C ALA A 122 1.81 -10.78 7.47
N TYR A 123 1.40 -10.43 8.68
CA TYR A 123 0.57 -9.28 8.98
C TYR A 123 1.11 -8.50 10.17
N THR A 124 0.95 -7.18 10.13
CA THR A 124 0.99 -6.30 11.31
C THR A 124 0.28 -4.97 10.99
N SER A 125 0.42 -3.93 11.81
CA SER A 125 -0.29 -2.65 11.65
C SER A 125 0.65 -1.44 11.64
N ASN A 126 0.32 -0.43 10.84
CA ASN A 126 0.85 0.93 10.86
C ASN A 126 0.25 1.73 12.03
N GLY A 127 0.44 1.19 13.23
CA GLY A 127 0.04 1.77 14.49
C GLY A 127 0.80 1.14 15.64
N THR A 128 0.47 1.57 16.86
CA THR A 128 1.18 1.08 18.06
C THR A 128 0.81 -0.36 18.43
N LEU A 129 -0.37 -0.81 18.00
CA LEU A 129 -0.86 -2.18 18.16
C LEU A 129 -1.59 -2.61 16.88
N THR A 130 -1.78 -3.92 16.71
CA THR A 130 -2.64 -4.46 15.65
C THR A 130 -4.11 -4.30 16.02
N CYS A 131 -5.02 -4.68 15.11
CA CYS A 131 -6.45 -4.57 15.36
C CYS A 131 -6.94 -5.47 16.52
N GLU A 132 -6.20 -6.53 16.84
CA GLU A 132 -6.43 -7.39 18.00
C GLU A 132 -5.52 -7.04 19.19
N ASP A 133 -5.06 -5.78 19.27
CA ASP A 133 -4.27 -5.23 20.38
C ASP A 133 -2.91 -5.94 20.63
N LEU A 134 -2.32 -6.54 19.58
CA LEU A 134 -1.01 -7.23 19.64
C LEU A 134 0.14 -6.32 19.16
N PRO A 135 1.43 -6.68 19.40
CA PRO A 135 2.57 -5.88 18.97
C PRO A 135 2.54 -5.53 17.47
N ALA A 136 2.67 -4.24 17.17
CA ALA A 136 2.72 -3.71 15.81
C ALA A 136 4.02 -2.96 15.50
N SER A 137 4.13 -2.36 14.31
CA SER A 137 5.41 -1.91 13.74
C SER A 137 5.60 -0.39 13.60
N LEU A 138 4.66 0.45 14.02
CA LEU A 138 4.87 1.90 13.97
C LEU A 138 6.05 2.31 14.86
N GLY A 139 7.05 2.95 14.26
CA GLY A 139 8.32 3.31 14.93
C GLY A 139 9.32 2.16 15.10
N ARG A 140 9.01 0.97 14.58
CA ARG A 140 9.88 -0.22 14.58
C ARG A 140 10.04 -0.83 13.19
N GLU A 141 9.72 -0.07 12.14
CA GLU A 141 9.56 -0.56 10.77
C GLU A 141 10.83 -1.27 10.27
N GLN A 142 12.02 -0.70 10.55
CA GLN A 142 13.30 -1.29 10.15
C GLN A 142 13.59 -2.63 10.84
N TYR A 143 13.28 -2.75 12.13
CA TYR A 143 13.52 -3.98 12.92
C TYR A 143 12.56 -5.08 12.52
N ASP A 144 11.28 -4.74 12.38
CA ASP A 144 10.23 -5.70 12.06
C ASP A 144 10.35 -6.16 10.60
N ALA A 145 10.66 -5.25 9.65
CA ALA A 145 10.95 -5.63 8.27
C ALA A 145 12.14 -6.59 8.16
N TYR A 146 13.21 -6.36 8.93
CA TYR A 146 14.35 -7.26 8.99
C TYR A 146 13.97 -8.64 9.56
N THR A 147 13.15 -8.69 10.60
CA THR A 147 12.62 -9.95 11.18
C THR A 147 11.82 -10.74 10.14
N LEU A 148 10.91 -10.07 9.41
CA LEU A 148 10.11 -10.69 8.35
C LEU A 148 10.98 -11.25 7.21
N ALA A 149 11.96 -10.47 6.74
CA ALA A 149 12.90 -10.91 5.71
C ALA A 149 13.76 -12.09 6.19
N LYS A 150 14.22 -12.08 7.46
CA LYS A 150 14.98 -13.16 8.09
C LYS A 150 14.17 -14.46 8.14
N TRP A 151 12.87 -14.40 8.40
CA TRP A 151 12.00 -15.58 8.33
C TRP A 151 11.74 -16.08 6.91
N GLY A 152 11.96 -15.24 5.89
CA GLY A 152 11.69 -15.59 4.49
C GLY A 152 10.23 -15.37 4.09
N VAL A 153 9.55 -14.42 4.75
CA VAL A 153 8.24 -13.91 4.32
C VAL A 153 8.38 -13.27 2.94
N GLU A 154 7.38 -13.45 2.07
CA GLU A 154 7.36 -12.89 0.70
C GLU A 154 6.06 -12.12 0.38
N TYR A 155 5.14 -12.02 1.34
CA TYR A 155 3.95 -11.17 1.27
C TYR A 155 3.71 -10.51 2.63
N PHE A 156 3.36 -9.24 2.66
CA PHE A 156 3.16 -8.52 3.90
C PHE A 156 1.95 -7.59 3.81
N LYS A 157 0.93 -7.86 4.65
CA LYS A 157 -0.23 -6.99 4.87
C LYS A 157 0.08 -6.05 6.04
N TYR A 158 -0.09 -4.75 5.82
CA TYR A 158 0.17 -3.72 6.83
C TYR A 158 -1.07 -2.88 7.06
N ASP A 159 -1.70 -3.10 8.23
CA ASP A 159 -2.97 -2.49 8.65
C ASP A 159 -2.82 -1.06 9.16
N TYR A 160 -3.87 -0.50 9.74
CA TYR A 160 -3.96 0.90 10.17
C TYR A 160 -4.63 1.11 11.55
N CYS A 161 -4.83 0.03 12.31
CA CYS A 161 -5.30 0.10 13.70
C CYS A 161 -4.26 0.76 14.62
N HIS A 162 -4.71 1.51 15.63
CA HIS A 162 -3.88 2.28 16.58
C HIS A 162 -2.89 3.25 15.92
N HIS A 163 -3.28 3.80 14.77
CA HIS A 163 -2.47 4.73 14.01
C HIS A 163 -2.21 6.06 14.76
N ILE A 164 -0.97 6.56 14.66
CA ILE A 164 -0.60 7.91 15.12
C ILE A 164 -0.13 8.70 13.90
N PRO A 165 -0.81 9.79 13.52
CA PRO A 165 -0.45 10.55 12.34
C PRO A 165 0.86 11.33 12.53
N ILE A 166 1.65 11.44 11.47
CA ILE A 166 2.78 12.36 11.41
C ILE A 166 2.27 13.80 11.58
N SER A 167 2.94 14.55 12.45
CA SER A 167 2.61 15.93 12.71
C SER A 167 2.88 16.84 11.52
N ARG A 168 1.90 17.71 11.20
CA ARG A 168 2.07 18.83 10.26
C ARG A 168 2.94 19.97 10.79
N TYR A 169 3.31 19.92 12.07
CA TYR A 169 4.13 20.94 12.70
C TYR A 169 5.61 20.63 12.53
N ALA A 170 6.40 21.65 12.27
CA ALA A 170 7.83 21.57 12.14
C ALA A 170 8.55 22.08 13.40
N PRO A 171 9.78 21.61 13.69
CA PRO A 171 10.62 22.17 14.73
C PRO A 171 11.03 23.62 14.45
N LEU A 172 11.48 24.32 15.50
CA LEU A 172 12.09 25.64 15.38
C LEU A 172 13.60 25.48 15.29
N VAL A 173 14.13 25.34 14.08
CA VAL A 173 15.56 25.10 13.83
C VAL A 173 16.34 26.39 14.06
N TYR A 174 17.48 26.33 14.76
CA TYR A 174 18.38 27.47 14.95
C TYR A 174 19.78 27.24 14.36
N SER A 175 20.18 25.98 14.16
CA SER A 175 21.35 25.57 13.39
C SER A 175 21.22 24.11 12.96
N ILE A 176 22.07 23.68 12.05
CA ILE A 176 22.41 22.28 11.85
C ILE A 176 23.88 22.05 12.18
N SER A 177 24.27 20.82 12.46
CA SER A 177 25.68 20.44 12.43
C SER A 177 25.88 19.11 11.72
N VAL A 178 27.05 18.97 11.10
CA VAL A 178 27.45 17.78 10.33
C VAL A 178 28.79 17.29 10.85
N SER A 179 28.90 15.97 11.07
CA SER A 179 30.13 15.32 11.51
C SER A 179 30.25 13.94 10.90
N GLN A 180 31.48 13.44 10.77
CA GLN A 180 31.71 12.01 10.70
C GLN A 180 31.45 11.37 12.07
N PHE A 181 31.43 10.04 12.11
CA PHE A 181 31.45 9.31 13.38
C PHE A 181 32.76 9.64 14.11
N ASP A 182 32.67 9.99 15.39
CA ASP A 182 33.82 10.35 16.25
C ASP A 182 34.60 11.62 15.88
N SER A 183 34.06 12.47 14.99
CA SER A 183 34.66 13.77 14.64
C SER A 183 34.00 14.94 15.36
N HIS A 184 34.68 16.10 15.34
CA HIS A 184 34.08 17.34 15.80
C HIS A 184 32.99 17.80 14.81
N PRO A 185 31.79 18.19 15.28
CA PRO A 185 30.72 18.66 14.42
C PRO A 185 30.99 20.07 13.91
N MET A 186 30.89 20.25 12.59
CA MET A 186 30.85 21.56 11.96
C MET A 186 29.43 22.11 12.04
N GLU A 187 29.25 23.23 12.73
CA GLU A 187 27.94 23.87 12.91
C GLU A 187 27.68 24.96 11.87
N TYR A 188 26.49 24.91 11.29
CA TYR A 188 25.96 25.91 10.35
C TYR A 188 24.76 26.59 11.00
N SER A 189 24.92 27.87 11.32
CA SER A 189 23.82 28.70 11.80
C SER A 189 22.75 28.83 10.73
N VAL A 190 21.49 29.04 11.12
CA VAL A 190 20.42 29.36 10.16
C VAL A 190 20.72 30.61 9.32
N HIS A 191 21.62 31.49 9.79
CA HIS A 191 22.10 32.64 9.01
C HIS A 191 22.97 32.25 7.80
N ASN A 192 23.49 31.02 7.76
CA ASN A 192 24.17 30.45 6.59
C ASN A 192 23.19 29.86 5.55
N ALA A 193 21.89 29.82 5.85
CA ALA A 193 20.88 29.21 5.00
C ALA A 193 20.08 30.24 4.19
N VAL A 194 19.54 29.78 3.06
CA VAL A 194 18.53 30.48 2.27
C VAL A 194 17.15 30.01 2.74
N LEU A 195 16.27 30.96 3.05
CA LEU A 195 14.89 30.70 3.42
C LEU A 195 13.96 30.90 2.23
N SER A 196 12.96 30.03 2.08
CA SER A 196 11.93 30.16 1.03
C SER A 196 10.53 29.89 1.58
N GLY A 197 9.51 30.35 0.83
CA GLY A 197 8.10 30.27 1.24
C GLY A 197 7.80 31.18 2.43
N LEU A 198 7.17 30.64 3.48
CA LEU A 198 6.86 31.33 4.72
C LEU A 198 7.96 31.22 5.79
N ALA A 199 9.08 30.56 5.46
CA ALA A 199 10.21 30.44 6.36
C ALA A 199 10.79 31.83 6.67
N ARG A 200 10.97 32.14 7.95
CA ARG A 200 11.48 33.45 8.41
C ARG A 200 12.29 33.34 9.70
N PHE A 201 13.30 34.20 9.79
CA PHE A 201 14.10 34.38 10.99
C PHE A 201 13.28 35.01 12.11
N MET A 202 13.52 34.53 13.33
CA MET A 202 12.93 35.01 14.56
C MET A 202 14.06 35.18 15.59
N THR A 203 14.23 36.39 16.10
CA THR A 203 15.24 36.69 17.11
C THR A 203 14.91 36.03 18.45
N ASP A 204 15.92 35.42 19.07
CA ASP A 204 15.93 35.00 20.47
C ASP A 204 17.38 34.95 20.95
N THR A 205 17.81 36.00 21.66
CA THR A 205 19.19 36.19 22.12
C THR A 205 19.65 35.14 23.14
N LYS A 206 18.73 34.31 23.65
CA LYS A 206 19.07 33.18 24.53
C LYS A 206 19.54 31.95 23.76
N LEU A 207 19.39 31.92 22.44
CA LEU A 207 19.88 30.84 21.59
C LEU A 207 21.34 31.07 21.19
N PRO A 208 22.14 30.01 20.98
CA PRO A 208 23.52 30.13 20.51
C PRO A 208 23.69 30.95 19.22
N SER A 209 22.76 30.79 18.28
CA SER A 209 22.74 31.54 17.01
C SER A 209 22.09 32.93 17.11
N GLY A 210 21.51 33.29 18.26
CA GLY A 210 20.69 34.49 18.44
C GLY A 210 19.35 34.50 17.68
N SER A 211 19.08 33.51 16.82
CA SER A 211 17.88 33.43 15.98
C SER A 211 17.45 31.98 15.70
N TYR A 212 16.16 31.76 15.43
CA TYR A 212 15.63 30.51 14.92
C TYR A 212 14.71 30.74 13.73
N VAL A 213 14.40 29.69 12.97
CA VAL A 213 13.47 29.75 11.84
C VAL A 213 12.08 29.28 12.27
N SER A 214 11.06 30.00 11.79
CA SER A 214 9.64 29.61 11.87
C SER A 214 9.02 29.58 10.49
N GLY A 215 7.83 28.98 10.34
CA GLY A 215 7.09 28.97 9.07
C GLY A 215 7.37 27.76 8.17
N LEU A 216 7.87 26.67 8.73
CA LEU A 216 8.11 25.40 8.02
C LEU A 216 6.93 24.42 8.08
N ASP A 217 5.89 24.74 8.86
CA ASP A 217 4.72 23.89 9.06
C ASP A 217 4.00 23.62 7.72
N ALA A 218 3.46 22.41 7.56
CA ALA A 218 2.55 22.04 6.47
C ALA A 218 3.01 22.45 5.06
N ASN A 219 4.28 22.17 4.74
CA ASN A 219 4.94 22.43 3.46
C ASN A 219 4.93 23.90 3.03
N GLN A 220 4.91 24.84 4.00
CA GLN A 220 4.79 26.27 3.70
C GLN A 220 6.14 26.98 3.59
N GLY A 221 7.25 26.38 4.02
CA GLY A 221 8.56 27.02 3.96
C GLY A 221 9.70 26.03 4.10
N ARG A 222 10.90 26.46 3.69
CA ARG A 222 12.10 25.64 3.67
C ARG A 222 13.32 26.39 4.21
N ILE A 223 14.26 25.63 4.78
CA ILE A 223 15.63 26.09 5.09
C ILE A 223 16.56 25.36 4.14
N THR A 224 17.36 26.07 3.35
CA THR A 224 18.31 25.45 2.41
C THR A 224 19.74 25.87 2.72
N TYR A 225 20.59 24.91 3.03
CA TYR A 225 22.04 25.09 3.14
C TYR A 225 22.67 24.61 1.82
N ASN A 226 23.30 25.50 1.05
CA ASN A 226 23.83 25.16 -0.28
C ASN A 226 25.32 24.77 -0.29
N ASN A 227 26.02 24.98 0.82
CA ASN A 227 27.48 24.84 0.90
C ASN A 227 27.89 24.05 2.14
N VAL A 228 27.25 22.89 2.38
CA VAL A 228 27.72 21.95 3.40
C VAL A 228 28.83 21.11 2.78
N GLU A 229 30.07 21.37 3.18
CA GLU A 229 31.25 20.78 2.58
C GLU A 229 31.77 19.61 3.42
N VAL A 230 32.08 18.49 2.75
CA VAL A 230 32.69 17.32 3.39
C VAL A 230 33.83 16.80 2.52
N ASP A 231 34.85 16.21 3.15
CA ASP A 231 36.09 15.83 2.46
C ASP A 231 35.94 14.56 1.61
N GLU A 232 35.03 13.65 1.97
CA GLU A 232 34.87 12.35 1.32
C GLU A 232 33.40 11.94 1.17
N ASP A 233 33.16 11.06 0.19
CA ASP A 233 31.87 10.37 0.06
C ASP A 233 31.65 9.47 1.27
N GLY A 234 30.51 9.58 1.94
CA GLY A 234 30.28 8.73 3.10
C GLY A 234 29.00 8.99 3.87
N LYS A 235 28.89 8.29 5.00
CA LYS A 235 27.82 8.46 5.98
C LYS A 235 28.24 9.51 7.00
N TYR A 236 27.39 10.51 7.19
CA TYR A 236 27.58 11.60 8.12
C TYR A 236 26.40 11.70 9.10
N VAL A 237 26.68 12.20 10.30
CA VAL A 237 25.66 12.53 11.29
C VAL A 237 25.17 13.95 11.02
N LEU A 238 23.94 14.09 10.53
CA LEU A 238 23.25 15.38 10.46
C LEU A 238 22.50 15.61 11.77
N THR A 239 22.91 16.62 12.52
CA THR A 239 22.25 17.06 13.74
C THR A 239 21.42 18.30 13.46
N VAL A 240 20.11 18.26 13.73
CA VAL A 240 19.21 19.42 13.67
C VAL A 240 19.05 19.98 15.08
N ASN A 241 19.55 21.20 15.28
CA ASN A 241 19.49 21.89 16.56
C ASN A 241 18.26 22.79 16.62
N ILE A 242 17.46 22.63 17.68
CA ILE A 242 16.14 23.24 17.77
C ILE A 242 15.94 24.02 19.06
N LYS A 243 15.11 25.08 18.98
CA LYS A 243 14.49 25.71 20.14
C LYS A 243 13.27 24.90 20.55
N LYS A 244 13.25 24.47 21.81
CA LYS A 244 12.14 23.70 22.38
C LYS A 244 10.90 24.56 22.53
N LYS A 245 9.80 24.14 21.92
CA LYS A 245 8.48 24.75 22.08
C LYS A 245 7.35 23.80 21.72
N GLY A 246 6.37 23.71 22.60
CA GLY A 246 5.13 22.98 22.36
C GLY A 246 5.21 21.52 22.79
N ALA A 247 4.21 21.09 23.56
CA ALA A 247 4.04 19.72 24.04
C ALA A 247 3.29 18.86 23.01
N TYR A 248 3.76 18.89 21.76
CA TYR A 248 3.21 18.13 20.64
C TYR A 248 4.35 17.69 19.71
N GLU A 249 4.13 16.58 19.01
CA GLU A 249 5.06 16.01 18.05
C GLU A 249 5.31 16.94 16.87
N LYS A 250 6.48 16.86 16.27
CA LYS A 250 6.86 17.62 15.09
C LYS A 250 7.61 16.71 14.14
N TYR A 251 7.66 17.12 12.88
CA TYR A 251 8.25 16.34 11.81
C TYR A 251 9.01 17.25 10.86
N LEU A 252 10.05 16.70 10.26
CA LEU A 252 10.86 17.36 9.25
C LEU A 252 11.49 16.30 8.34
N ILE A 253 11.62 16.61 7.06
CA ILE A 253 12.48 15.91 6.12
C ILE A 253 13.72 16.76 5.88
N ALA A 254 14.88 16.09 5.92
CA ALA A 254 16.11 16.60 5.35
C ALA A 254 16.30 15.98 3.95
N LYS A 255 16.21 16.80 2.90
CA LYS A 255 16.47 16.40 1.52
C LYS A 255 17.90 16.76 1.15
N ILE A 256 18.67 15.77 0.70
CA ILE A 256 20.09 15.90 0.39
C ILE A 256 20.29 15.88 -1.12
N ASN A 257 20.98 16.88 -1.65
CA ASN A 257 21.34 17.01 -3.07
C ASN A 257 20.18 16.81 -4.07
N ASP A 258 18.97 17.16 -3.66
CA ASP A 258 17.73 16.94 -4.41
C ASP A 258 17.34 15.47 -4.70
N ASP A 259 18.06 14.52 -4.11
CA ASP A 259 17.91 13.08 -4.32
C ASP A 259 17.25 12.38 -3.11
N GLU A 260 17.99 12.27 -1.99
CA GLU A 260 17.59 11.41 -0.86
C GLU A 260 16.87 12.20 0.25
N GLU A 261 15.73 11.67 0.70
CA GLU A 261 14.94 12.22 1.80
C GLU A 261 15.14 11.42 3.09
N TYR A 262 15.44 12.14 4.17
CA TYR A 262 15.67 11.59 5.49
C TYR A 262 14.67 12.15 6.50
N GLU A 263 13.86 11.27 7.07
CA GLU A 263 12.83 11.64 8.04
C GLU A 263 13.43 11.90 9.43
N ILE A 264 12.96 12.96 10.08
CA ILE A 264 13.33 13.30 11.47
C ILE A 264 12.05 13.54 12.27
N LEU A 265 11.84 12.69 13.28
CA LEU A 265 10.71 12.78 14.21
C LEU A 265 11.14 13.51 15.49
N PHE A 266 10.30 14.44 15.94
CA PHE A 266 10.56 15.23 17.14
C PHE A 266 9.44 14.98 18.15
N PRO A 267 9.73 14.41 19.33
CA PRO A 267 8.74 14.14 20.35
C PRO A 267 8.21 15.44 20.98
N PRO A 268 7.14 15.37 21.79
CA PRO A 268 6.66 16.49 22.58
C PRO A 268 7.77 17.11 23.46
N GLN A 269 7.94 18.43 23.41
CA GLN A 269 9.08 19.11 24.02
C GLN A 269 8.71 19.70 25.39
N LYS A 270 9.15 19.03 26.48
CA LYS A 270 9.06 19.54 27.87
C LYS A 270 10.05 20.70 28.11
N ARG A 271 9.73 21.70 28.93
CA ARG A 271 10.48 22.97 29.02
C ARG A 271 11.71 22.99 29.96
N TYR A 272 12.26 21.86 30.36
CA TYR A 272 13.41 21.84 31.29
C TYR A 272 14.67 22.54 30.75
N ASN A 273 14.87 22.54 29.43
CA ASN A 273 15.96 23.23 28.73
C ASN A 273 15.38 24.05 27.57
N LEU A 274 16.09 25.10 27.14
CA LEU A 274 15.68 25.93 26.00
C LEU A 274 15.86 25.21 24.66
N THR A 275 16.91 24.40 24.52
CA THR A 275 17.31 23.76 23.26
C THR A 275 17.25 22.24 23.35
N ALA A 276 17.18 21.59 22.19
CA ALA A 276 17.40 20.15 22.00
C ALA A 276 18.06 19.91 20.65
N ARG A 277 18.60 18.71 20.45
CA ARG A 277 19.22 18.26 19.21
C ARG A 277 18.67 16.90 18.81
N PHE A 278 18.53 16.68 17.51
CA PHE A 278 18.02 15.43 16.91
C PHE A 278 18.92 15.04 15.76
N GLN A 279 19.21 13.75 15.62
CA GLN A 279 20.20 13.26 14.67
C GLN A 279 19.59 12.30 13.67
N VAL A 280 20.10 12.33 12.45
CA VAL A 280 19.85 11.35 11.41
C VAL A 280 21.15 11.09 10.66
N ILE A 281 21.36 9.85 10.23
CA ILE A 281 22.53 9.49 9.42
C ILE A 281 22.16 9.72 7.96
N VAL A 282 22.96 10.54 7.27
CA VAL A 282 22.76 10.91 5.87
C VAL A 282 23.98 10.52 5.03
N ASN A 283 23.77 10.23 3.75
CA ASN A 283 24.86 10.09 2.79
C ASN A 283 25.20 11.47 2.21
N LEU A 284 26.47 11.86 2.28
CA LEU A 284 26.99 13.08 1.65
C LEU A 284 28.05 12.72 0.61
N LYS A 285 28.24 13.61 -0.36
CA LYS A 285 29.26 13.50 -1.41
C LYS A 285 30.44 14.42 -1.10
N ALA A 286 31.64 14.00 -1.45
CA ALA A 286 32.83 14.82 -1.33
C ALA A 286 32.62 16.18 -2.02
N GLY A 287 33.05 17.25 -1.37
CA GLY A 287 32.77 18.63 -1.76
C GLY A 287 31.44 19.15 -1.22
N LYS A 288 30.78 20.02 -2.02
CA LYS A 288 29.60 20.79 -1.58
C LYS A 288 28.32 20.00 -1.71
N ASN A 289 27.54 19.99 -0.63
CA ASN A 289 26.22 19.37 -0.56
C ASN A 289 25.15 20.43 -0.28
N LYS A 290 23.97 20.19 -0.86
CA LYS A 290 22.73 20.90 -0.56
C LYS A 290 21.94 20.12 0.47
N ILE A 291 21.58 20.77 1.57
CA ILE A 291 20.69 20.23 2.60
C ILE A 291 19.47 21.12 2.72
N GLU A 292 18.30 20.58 2.37
CA GLU A 292 17.02 21.28 2.47
C GLU A 292 16.16 20.68 3.59
N LEU A 293 15.69 21.53 4.51
CA LEU A 293 14.84 21.14 5.64
C LEU A 293 13.43 21.70 5.46
N PHE A 294 12.42 20.83 5.48
CA PHE A 294 11.00 21.20 5.36
C PHE A 294 10.09 20.13 5.97
N ASN A 295 8.85 20.48 6.32
CA ASN A 295 7.84 19.48 6.70
C ASN A 295 6.86 19.30 5.53
N PRO A 296 6.82 18.16 4.84
CA PRO A 296 5.95 17.94 3.69
C PRO A 296 4.47 17.69 4.04
N VAL A 297 4.14 17.44 5.32
CA VAL A 297 2.83 16.90 5.72
C VAL A 297 1.78 18.00 5.76
N THR A 298 0.93 18.05 4.74
CA THR A 298 -0.19 19.00 4.65
C THR A 298 -1.53 18.40 5.09
N SER A 299 -1.66 17.07 5.01
CA SER A 299 -2.91 16.34 5.19
C SER A 299 -2.70 15.00 5.91
N ASN A 300 -3.79 14.32 6.27
CA ASN A 300 -3.71 12.96 6.80
C ASN A 300 -3.19 11.97 5.73
N ALA A 301 -3.59 12.16 4.46
CA ALA A 301 -3.09 11.33 3.35
C ALA A 301 -1.57 11.46 3.17
N ASP A 302 -0.99 12.66 3.36
CA ASP A 302 0.46 12.81 3.40
C ASP A 302 1.08 11.95 4.49
N SER A 303 0.55 12.11 5.72
CA SER A 303 1.01 11.36 6.90
C SER A 303 0.96 9.85 6.65
N GLU A 304 -0.11 9.37 6.05
CA GLU A 304 -0.28 7.96 5.69
C GLU A 304 0.73 7.51 4.63
N MET A 305 0.82 8.24 3.51
CA MET A 305 1.75 7.93 2.43
C MET A 305 3.19 7.85 2.94
N TYR A 306 3.66 8.82 3.73
CA TYR A 306 5.03 8.81 4.26
C TYR A 306 5.26 7.63 5.22
N GLN A 307 4.29 7.27 6.07
CA GLN A 307 4.45 6.13 6.99
C GLN A 307 4.43 4.79 6.25
N TYR A 308 3.55 4.60 5.27
CA TYR A 308 3.57 3.40 4.44
C TYR A 308 4.85 3.32 3.60
N ARG A 309 5.30 4.43 3.03
CA ARG A 309 6.57 4.51 2.28
C ARG A 309 7.77 4.16 3.17
N ARG A 310 7.77 4.57 4.44
CA ARG A 310 8.81 4.19 5.42
C ARG A 310 8.90 2.67 5.58
N MET A 311 7.76 2.00 5.76
CA MET A 311 7.72 0.54 5.83
C MET A 311 8.13 -0.11 4.50
N GLY A 312 7.66 0.41 3.36
CA GLY A 312 8.06 -0.08 2.03
C GLY A 312 9.59 0.00 1.82
N LYS A 313 10.22 1.11 2.21
CA LYS A 313 11.67 1.26 2.19
C LYS A 313 12.35 0.27 3.15
N ALA A 314 11.83 0.12 4.37
CA ALA A 314 12.37 -0.82 5.35
C ALA A 314 12.34 -2.27 4.83
N LEU A 315 11.28 -2.68 4.13
CA LEU A 315 11.17 -4.01 3.51
C LEU A 315 12.24 -4.22 2.43
N LYS A 316 12.42 -3.25 1.51
CA LYS A 316 13.46 -3.32 0.47
C LYS A 316 14.87 -3.40 1.06
N ASP A 317 15.16 -2.55 2.04
CA ASP A 317 16.47 -2.54 2.71
C ASP A 317 16.71 -3.87 3.46
N ALA A 318 15.67 -4.40 4.11
CA ALA A 318 15.72 -5.67 4.84
C ALA A 318 15.97 -6.87 3.92
N THR A 319 15.26 -6.97 2.79
CA THR A 319 15.42 -8.10 1.85
C THR A 319 16.81 -8.09 1.21
N ALA A 320 17.29 -6.92 0.79
CA ALA A 320 18.65 -6.76 0.27
C ALA A 320 19.71 -7.11 1.32
N ARG A 321 19.51 -6.68 2.58
CA ARG A 321 20.41 -7.01 3.70
C ARG A 321 20.48 -8.52 3.93
N VAL A 322 19.34 -9.19 4.09
CA VAL A 322 19.28 -10.64 4.34
C VAL A 322 19.87 -11.43 3.17
N ALA A 323 19.64 -10.99 1.93
CA ALA A 323 20.23 -11.60 0.73
C ALA A 323 21.77 -11.57 0.79
N LYS A 324 22.34 -10.41 1.14
CA LYS A 324 23.79 -10.22 1.31
C LYS A 324 24.35 -11.06 2.44
N GLU A 325 23.73 -11.04 3.62
CA GLU A 325 24.16 -11.81 4.80
C GLU A 325 24.16 -13.31 4.54
N ARG A 326 23.17 -13.81 3.80
CA ARG A 326 23.03 -15.24 3.47
C ARG A 326 23.71 -15.65 2.16
N LYS A 327 24.28 -14.71 1.39
CA LYS A 327 24.85 -14.96 0.06
C LYS A 327 23.88 -15.69 -0.88
N GLN A 328 22.63 -15.25 -0.89
CA GLN A 328 21.54 -15.85 -1.67
C GLN A 328 20.85 -14.79 -2.54
N ALA A 329 20.04 -15.23 -3.50
CA ALA A 329 19.18 -14.32 -4.24
C ALA A 329 18.23 -13.58 -3.30
N GLU A 330 17.98 -12.31 -3.60
CA GLU A 330 17.02 -11.51 -2.86
C GLU A 330 15.62 -12.13 -2.98
N LYS A 331 14.88 -12.10 -1.88
CA LYS A 331 13.46 -12.47 -1.82
C LYS A 331 12.63 -11.23 -1.52
N PRO A 332 12.19 -10.47 -2.55
CA PRO A 332 11.40 -9.28 -2.32
C PRO A 332 10.02 -9.62 -1.74
N ILE A 333 9.49 -8.73 -0.92
CA ILE A 333 8.20 -8.90 -0.23
C ILE A 333 7.13 -8.11 -0.98
N VAL A 334 6.04 -8.77 -1.39
CA VAL A 334 4.85 -8.05 -1.88
C VAL A 334 4.25 -7.24 -0.74
N PHE A 335 4.15 -5.92 -0.92
CA PHE A 335 3.70 -5.00 0.13
C PHE A 335 2.25 -4.56 -0.08
N SER A 336 1.38 -4.96 0.84
CA SER A 336 -0.07 -4.74 0.81
C SER A 336 -0.52 -3.75 1.88
N ILE A 337 -0.93 -2.56 1.43
CA ILE A 337 -1.41 -1.45 2.27
C ILE A 337 -2.86 -1.70 2.69
N CYS A 338 -3.16 -1.57 3.99
CA CYS A 338 -4.51 -1.79 4.54
C CYS A 338 -4.93 -0.65 5.48
N GLU A 339 -5.26 0.52 4.91
CA GLU A 339 -5.92 1.63 5.64
C GLU A 339 -7.40 1.82 5.27
N TRP A 340 -8.00 0.76 4.70
CA TRP A 340 -9.44 0.67 4.41
C TRP A 340 -9.99 1.70 3.40
N GLY A 341 -9.13 2.42 2.68
CA GLY A 341 -9.51 3.38 1.66
C GLY A 341 -9.82 4.79 2.20
N TRP A 342 -9.65 5.05 3.49
CA TRP A 342 -10.08 6.31 4.13
C TRP A 342 -9.27 7.51 3.67
N GLY A 343 -7.95 7.36 3.57
CA GLY A 343 -7.01 8.30 3.00
C GLY A 343 -6.94 8.30 1.49
N LYS A 344 -7.78 7.49 0.82
CA LYS A 344 -7.85 7.37 -0.64
C LYS A 344 -6.51 6.95 -1.26
N PRO A 345 -6.00 5.75 -0.90
CA PRO A 345 -4.69 5.26 -1.28
C PRO A 345 -4.55 5.07 -2.78
N TYR A 346 -5.64 4.98 -3.53
CA TYR A 346 -5.56 5.04 -4.99
C TYR A 346 -4.92 6.33 -5.54
N ASN A 347 -4.76 7.41 -4.75
CA ASN A 347 -4.01 8.60 -5.19
C ASN A 347 -2.50 8.57 -4.83
N TRP A 348 -2.06 7.66 -3.97
CA TRP A 348 -0.71 7.73 -3.36
C TRP A 348 -0.06 6.38 -3.04
N GLY A 349 -0.83 5.31 -2.96
CA GLY A 349 -0.41 3.94 -2.64
C GLY A 349 0.64 3.43 -3.61
N ALA A 350 0.59 3.85 -4.88
CA ALA A 350 1.63 3.56 -5.85
C ALA A 350 3.01 4.09 -5.43
N LYS A 351 3.10 5.16 -4.62
CA LYS A 351 4.35 5.70 -4.08
C LYS A 351 4.92 4.90 -2.90
N ALA A 352 4.14 3.97 -2.36
CA ALA A 352 4.40 3.33 -1.08
C ALA A 352 4.40 1.80 -1.11
N GLY A 353 3.59 1.14 -1.95
CA GLY A 353 3.47 -0.32 -1.96
C GLY A 353 2.83 -0.89 -3.23
N ASN A 354 2.77 -2.22 -3.30
CA ASN A 354 2.34 -2.93 -4.52
C ASN A 354 0.81 -3.01 -4.68
N LEU A 355 0.05 -2.89 -3.60
CA LEU A 355 -1.40 -2.90 -3.62
C LEU A 355 -1.95 -2.20 -2.39
N TRP A 356 -3.20 -1.74 -2.48
CA TRP A 356 -3.86 -1.01 -1.41
C TRP A 356 -5.34 -1.33 -1.31
N ARG A 357 -5.80 -1.60 -0.09
CA ARG A 357 -7.22 -1.74 0.22
C ARG A 357 -7.97 -0.47 -0.13
N THR A 358 -9.08 -0.60 -0.84
CA THR A 358 -9.88 0.54 -1.32
C THR A 358 -11.14 0.78 -0.51
N THR A 359 -11.51 -0.16 0.36
CA THR A 359 -12.71 -0.11 1.22
C THR A 359 -12.46 -0.78 2.57
N PRO A 360 -13.36 -0.56 3.56
CA PRO A 360 -13.44 -1.40 4.75
C PRO A 360 -13.67 -2.88 4.41
N ASP A 361 -13.51 -3.72 5.42
CA ASP A 361 -13.50 -5.17 5.28
C ASP A 361 -14.76 -5.71 4.62
N ILE A 362 -14.54 -6.66 3.71
CA ILE A 362 -15.60 -7.42 3.08
C ILE A 362 -16.32 -8.30 4.11
N ARG A 363 -17.54 -8.67 3.75
CA ARG A 363 -18.40 -9.61 4.47
C ARG A 363 -19.04 -10.50 3.43
N PRO A 364 -19.43 -11.74 3.78
CA PRO A 364 -20.03 -12.68 2.84
C PRO A 364 -21.53 -12.37 2.61
N TRP A 365 -21.83 -11.08 2.41
CA TRP A 365 -23.15 -10.53 2.15
C TRP A 365 -23.12 -9.91 0.75
N TRP A 366 -24.01 -10.40 -0.13
CA TRP A 366 -24.01 -9.96 -1.52
C TRP A 366 -24.17 -8.44 -1.71
N ILE A 367 -24.94 -7.78 -0.84
CA ILE A 367 -25.09 -6.32 -0.87
C ILE A 367 -23.75 -5.62 -0.59
N TRP A 368 -22.95 -6.16 0.33
CA TRP A 368 -21.67 -5.60 0.72
C TRP A 368 -20.61 -5.78 -0.38
N ILE A 369 -20.54 -6.98 -0.96
CA ILE A 369 -19.72 -7.28 -2.15
C ILE A 369 -20.03 -6.29 -3.29
N LYS A 370 -21.32 -6.03 -3.55
CA LYS A 370 -21.72 -5.03 -4.57
C LYS A 370 -21.29 -3.61 -4.24
N ILE A 371 -21.32 -3.20 -2.97
CA ILE A 371 -20.87 -1.86 -2.53
C ILE A 371 -19.37 -1.71 -2.80
N ILE A 372 -18.58 -2.71 -2.44
CA ILE A 372 -17.13 -2.73 -2.69
C ILE A 372 -16.83 -2.67 -4.19
N TYR A 373 -17.52 -3.48 -4.99
CA TYR A 373 -17.41 -3.43 -6.45
C TYR A 373 -17.74 -2.02 -7.00
N GLU A 374 -18.86 -1.41 -6.57
CA GLU A 374 -19.30 -0.09 -7.04
C GLU A 374 -18.32 1.05 -6.68
N HIS A 375 -17.54 0.87 -5.62
CA HIS A 375 -16.42 1.76 -5.28
C HIS A 375 -15.23 1.50 -6.21
N THR A 376 -14.71 0.28 -6.17
CA THR A 376 -13.42 -0.11 -6.77
C THR A 376 -13.42 -0.02 -8.30
N VAL A 377 -14.54 -0.32 -8.96
CA VAL A 377 -14.64 -0.30 -10.44
C VAL A 377 -14.36 1.09 -11.04
N LYS A 378 -14.51 2.17 -10.25
CA LYS A 378 -14.24 3.55 -10.68
C LYS A 378 -12.75 3.90 -10.65
N LEU A 379 -11.92 3.06 -10.00
CA LEU A 379 -10.51 3.33 -9.71
C LEU A 379 -9.56 2.77 -10.78
N TYR A 380 -10.08 2.28 -11.90
CA TYR A 380 -9.32 1.59 -12.96
C TYR A 380 -8.06 2.33 -13.44
N LYS A 381 -8.09 3.67 -13.45
CA LYS A 381 -6.96 4.52 -13.89
C LYS A 381 -5.77 4.54 -12.92
N TYR A 382 -5.95 4.05 -11.71
CA TYR A 382 -4.92 4.04 -10.66
C TYR A 382 -4.24 2.67 -10.53
N ALA A 383 -4.80 1.62 -11.15
CA ALA A 383 -4.17 0.32 -11.20
C ALA A 383 -3.20 0.25 -12.39
N SER A 384 -2.02 -0.31 -12.15
CA SER A 384 -0.99 -0.54 -13.14
C SER A 384 -0.16 -1.78 -12.78
N LYS A 385 0.80 -2.15 -13.63
CA LYS A 385 1.72 -3.24 -13.33
C LYS A 385 2.50 -2.92 -12.05
N GLY A 386 2.51 -3.86 -11.10
CA GLY A 386 3.11 -3.65 -9.78
C GLY A 386 2.23 -2.93 -8.77
N HIS A 387 1.04 -2.44 -9.16
CA HIS A 387 0.23 -1.51 -8.36
C HIS A 387 -1.28 -1.79 -8.51
N TYR A 388 -1.92 -2.42 -7.53
CA TYR A 388 -3.32 -2.87 -7.66
C TYR A 388 -4.27 -2.27 -6.63
N ASN A 389 -5.47 -1.91 -7.08
CA ASN A 389 -6.59 -1.68 -6.20
C ASN A 389 -7.02 -3.01 -5.57
N ASP A 390 -7.05 -3.06 -4.24
CA ASP A 390 -7.49 -4.23 -3.49
C ASP A 390 -8.92 -4.02 -2.95
N PRO A 391 -9.93 -4.69 -3.52
CA PRO A 391 -11.30 -4.74 -3.00
C PRO A 391 -11.48 -5.76 -1.87
N ASP A 392 -10.39 -6.21 -1.23
CA ASP A 392 -10.36 -7.19 -0.13
C ASP A 392 -10.50 -8.66 -0.59
N MET A 393 -10.31 -9.57 0.36
CA MET A 393 -10.30 -11.02 0.19
C MET A 393 -11.58 -11.58 -0.46
N LEU A 394 -11.45 -12.74 -1.11
CA LEU A 394 -12.55 -13.46 -1.73
C LEU A 394 -13.38 -14.21 -0.69
N GLU A 395 -14.66 -13.84 -0.58
CA GLU A 395 -15.70 -14.57 0.17
C GLU A 395 -16.32 -15.75 -0.61
N VAL A 396 -15.64 -16.25 -1.65
CA VAL A 396 -16.15 -17.37 -2.46
C VAL A 396 -16.23 -18.63 -1.58
N GLY A 397 -17.42 -19.20 -1.44
CA GLY A 397 -17.68 -20.35 -0.57
C GLY A 397 -17.99 -20.00 0.89
N ASN A 398 -17.92 -18.72 1.27
CA ASN A 398 -18.29 -18.26 2.60
C ASN A 398 -19.76 -17.77 2.67
N GLY A 399 -20.32 -17.80 3.88
CA GLY A 399 -21.68 -17.33 4.15
C GLY A 399 -22.76 -18.04 3.33
N LYS A 400 -23.82 -17.32 2.96
CA LYS A 400 -24.99 -17.86 2.23
C LYS A 400 -25.09 -17.29 0.82
N LEU A 401 -23.95 -17.12 0.15
CA LEU A 401 -23.92 -16.65 -1.24
C LEU A 401 -24.43 -17.75 -2.18
N THR A 402 -25.30 -17.37 -3.12
CA THR A 402 -25.75 -18.32 -4.16
C THR A 402 -24.63 -18.63 -5.15
N TYR A 403 -24.79 -19.66 -5.97
CA TYR A 403 -23.81 -19.98 -7.02
C TYR A 403 -23.51 -18.78 -7.92
N ASN A 404 -24.54 -18.12 -8.46
CA ASN A 404 -24.37 -16.95 -9.32
C ASN A 404 -23.66 -15.79 -8.60
N GLN A 405 -23.89 -15.62 -7.30
CA GLN A 405 -23.19 -14.60 -6.51
C GLN A 405 -21.71 -14.93 -6.35
N ASN A 406 -21.37 -16.20 -6.08
CA ASN A 406 -19.97 -16.66 -6.01
C ASN A 406 -19.25 -16.49 -7.36
N VAL A 407 -19.88 -16.94 -8.46
CA VAL A 407 -19.34 -16.78 -9.82
C VAL A 407 -19.14 -15.31 -10.17
N SER A 408 -20.12 -14.45 -9.87
CA SER A 408 -20.02 -13.02 -10.13
C SER A 408 -19.00 -12.32 -9.25
N HIS A 409 -18.91 -12.68 -7.97
CA HIS A 409 -17.88 -12.16 -7.07
C HIS A 409 -16.48 -12.44 -7.63
N PHE A 410 -16.19 -13.70 -7.95
CA PHE A 410 -14.91 -14.09 -8.53
C PHE A 410 -14.64 -13.41 -9.89
N SER A 411 -15.67 -13.34 -10.76
CA SER A 411 -15.55 -12.71 -12.08
C SER A 411 -15.23 -11.22 -12.00
N LEU A 412 -15.88 -10.50 -11.08
CA LEU A 412 -15.66 -9.08 -10.88
C LEU A 412 -14.26 -8.80 -10.35
N TRP A 413 -13.74 -9.61 -9.41
CA TRP A 413 -12.36 -9.50 -8.93
C TRP A 413 -11.35 -9.77 -10.06
N CYS A 414 -11.60 -10.79 -10.88
CA CYS A 414 -10.76 -11.07 -12.04
C CYS A 414 -10.74 -9.90 -13.03
N MET A 415 -11.93 -9.37 -13.39
CA MET A 415 -12.06 -8.23 -14.28
C MET A 415 -11.43 -6.96 -13.70
N MET A 416 -11.53 -6.74 -12.39
CA MET A 416 -10.94 -5.56 -11.74
C MET A 416 -9.42 -5.65 -11.59
N ASN A 417 -8.78 -6.74 -12.02
CA ASN A 417 -7.35 -6.98 -11.84
C ASN A 417 -6.97 -6.89 -10.34
N ALA A 418 -7.89 -7.33 -9.48
CA ALA A 418 -7.75 -7.36 -8.03
C ALA A 418 -6.85 -8.53 -7.59
N PRO A 419 -6.22 -8.45 -6.42
CA PRO A 419 -5.63 -9.62 -5.76
C PRO A 419 -6.68 -10.72 -5.57
N LEU A 420 -6.32 -11.97 -5.86
CA LEU A 420 -7.19 -13.14 -5.65
C LEU A 420 -6.74 -13.87 -4.38
N ILE A 421 -7.04 -13.28 -3.23
CA ILE A 421 -6.73 -13.86 -1.91
C ILE A 421 -7.97 -14.56 -1.39
N LEU A 422 -7.95 -15.89 -1.31
CA LEU A 422 -9.03 -16.72 -0.78
C LEU A 422 -9.20 -16.53 0.73
N GLY A 423 -10.44 -16.43 1.21
CA GLY A 423 -10.76 -16.27 2.63
C GLY A 423 -11.59 -17.41 3.24
N ASN A 424 -11.82 -18.50 2.49
CA ASN A 424 -12.61 -19.66 2.93
C ASN A 424 -11.75 -20.77 3.56
N ASP A 425 -12.40 -21.76 4.19
CA ASP A 425 -11.72 -22.97 4.66
C ASP A 425 -11.41 -23.91 3.48
N LEU A 426 -10.15 -23.96 3.06
CA LEU A 426 -9.72 -24.77 1.92
C LEU A 426 -9.71 -26.27 2.22
N ARG A 427 -9.73 -26.65 3.51
CA ARG A 427 -9.71 -28.06 3.93
C ARG A 427 -11.07 -28.74 3.75
N ASN A 428 -12.13 -27.93 3.63
CA ASN A 428 -13.50 -28.39 3.42
C ASN A 428 -14.18 -27.60 2.30
N MET A 429 -13.55 -27.56 1.13
CA MET A 429 -14.04 -26.83 -0.03
C MET A 429 -14.89 -27.75 -0.92
N SER A 430 -16.10 -27.32 -1.28
CA SER A 430 -16.95 -28.08 -2.22
C SER A 430 -16.40 -28.01 -3.64
N GLU A 431 -16.68 -29.02 -4.47
CA GLU A 431 -16.28 -29.04 -5.89
C GLU A 431 -16.84 -27.82 -6.68
N GLN A 432 -18.03 -27.35 -6.30
CA GLN A 432 -18.60 -26.13 -6.87
C GLN A 432 -17.76 -24.89 -6.55
N VAL A 433 -17.31 -24.72 -5.30
CA VAL A 433 -16.43 -23.60 -4.93
C VAL A 433 -15.07 -23.75 -5.60
N LYS A 434 -14.50 -24.96 -5.58
CA LYS A 434 -13.22 -25.29 -6.21
C LYS A 434 -13.22 -24.95 -7.69
N SER A 435 -14.24 -25.35 -8.45
CA SER A 435 -14.36 -25.04 -9.89
C SER A 435 -14.47 -23.54 -10.20
N ILE A 436 -15.04 -22.74 -9.28
CA ILE A 436 -15.07 -21.28 -9.42
C ILE A 436 -13.66 -20.71 -9.27
N VAL A 437 -12.99 -21.02 -8.16
CA VAL A 437 -11.70 -20.42 -7.82
C VAL A 437 -10.54 -20.98 -8.66
N THR A 438 -10.70 -22.14 -9.29
CA THR A 438 -9.69 -22.73 -10.19
C THR A 438 -9.99 -22.50 -11.68
N ASN A 439 -10.98 -21.67 -12.02
CA ASN A 439 -11.31 -21.40 -13.43
C ASN A 439 -10.15 -20.68 -14.14
N ARG A 440 -9.40 -21.45 -14.93
CA ARG A 440 -8.21 -20.98 -15.67
C ARG A 440 -8.51 -19.86 -16.66
N ASN A 441 -9.69 -19.84 -17.26
CA ASN A 441 -10.08 -18.79 -18.21
C ASN A 441 -10.22 -17.44 -17.50
N MET A 442 -10.89 -17.44 -16.34
CA MET A 442 -11.06 -16.23 -15.54
C MET A 442 -9.76 -15.76 -14.88
N ILE A 443 -8.95 -16.70 -14.38
CA ILE A 443 -7.63 -16.39 -13.85
C ILE A 443 -6.73 -15.79 -14.93
N ALA A 444 -6.75 -16.30 -16.16
CA ALA A 444 -5.96 -15.73 -17.27
C ALA A 444 -6.34 -14.27 -17.56
N ILE A 445 -7.61 -13.88 -17.39
CA ILE A 445 -8.04 -12.48 -17.50
C ILE A 445 -7.41 -11.62 -16.40
N ASN A 446 -7.41 -12.12 -15.16
CA ASN A 446 -6.82 -11.42 -14.00
C ASN A 446 -5.29 -11.31 -14.10
N GLN A 447 -4.66 -12.37 -14.60
CA GLN A 447 -3.21 -12.52 -14.72
C GLN A 447 -2.66 -12.04 -16.08
N ASP A 448 -3.49 -11.34 -16.87
CA ASP A 448 -3.04 -10.78 -18.15
C ASP A 448 -1.87 -9.80 -17.95
N PRO A 449 -0.76 -9.92 -18.70
CA PRO A 449 0.46 -9.14 -18.45
C PRO A 449 0.31 -7.62 -18.67
N LEU A 450 -0.74 -7.17 -19.36
CA LEU A 450 -1.05 -5.75 -19.48
C LEU A 450 -1.42 -5.13 -18.11
N ALA A 451 -1.80 -5.96 -17.14
CA ALA A 451 -2.05 -5.59 -15.74
C ALA A 451 -3.07 -4.44 -15.57
N LYS A 452 -3.97 -4.27 -16.54
CA LYS A 452 -5.01 -3.23 -16.54
C LYS A 452 -6.29 -3.71 -15.88
N GLN A 453 -6.82 -2.91 -14.98
CA GLN A 453 -8.16 -3.08 -14.42
C GLN A 453 -9.25 -2.82 -15.49
N ALA A 454 -10.36 -3.57 -15.46
CA ALA A 454 -11.51 -3.28 -16.33
C ALA A 454 -12.13 -1.92 -16.03
N LYS A 455 -12.52 -1.21 -17.10
CA LYS A 455 -13.32 0.02 -17.03
C LYS A 455 -14.81 -0.34 -17.12
N ARG A 456 -15.64 0.27 -16.27
CA ARG A 456 -17.10 0.24 -16.45
C ARG A 456 -17.50 1.16 -17.59
N VAL A 457 -17.83 0.57 -18.74
CA VAL A 457 -18.22 1.27 -19.97
C VAL A 457 -19.71 1.55 -20.05
N LYS A 458 -20.54 0.76 -19.35
CA LYS A 458 -21.98 1.03 -19.20
C LYS A 458 -22.43 0.75 -17.78
N LYS A 459 -23.11 1.72 -17.18
CA LYS A 459 -23.77 1.57 -15.87
C LYS A 459 -25.26 1.35 -16.08
N GLY A 460 -25.85 0.37 -15.39
CA GLY A 460 -27.29 0.10 -15.47
C GLY A 460 -27.76 -0.94 -14.46
N VAL A 461 -28.88 -1.60 -14.75
CA VAL A 461 -29.29 -2.84 -14.05
C VAL A 461 -28.28 -3.95 -14.34
N VAL A 462 -27.89 -4.07 -15.62
CA VAL A 462 -26.73 -4.82 -16.06
C VAL A 462 -25.60 -3.83 -16.33
N ASP A 463 -24.53 -3.93 -15.55
CA ASP A 463 -23.30 -3.19 -15.85
C ASP A 463 -22.53 -3.93 -16.97
N VAL A 464 -21.84 -3.16 -17.81
CA VAL A 464 -20.88 -3.70 -18.79
C VAL A 464 -19.48 -3.18 -18.44
N LEU A 465 -18.55 -4.11 -18.25
CA LEU A 465 -17.13 -3.83 -18.01
C LEU A 465 -16.33 -4.27 -19.24
N ALA A 466 -15.27 -3.54 -19.56
CA ALA A 466 -14.34 -3.90 -20.62
C ALA A 466 -12.90 -3.80 -20.10
N LYS A 467 -12.11 -4.87 -20.31
CA LYS A 467 -10.69 -4.96 -19.93
C LYS A 467 -9.88 -5.21 -21.21
N PRO A 468 -8.99 -4.28 -21.62
CA PRO A 468 -8.02 -4.59 -22.66
C PRO A 468 -7.06 -5.67 -22.17
N LEU A 469 -6.67 -6.57 -23.07
CA LEU A 469 -5.69 -7.63 -22.84
C LEU A 469 -4.45 -7.41 -23.70
N GLU A 470 -3.32 -7.98 -23.29
CA GLU A 470 -2.01 -7.75 -23.94
C GLU A 470 -2.03 -8.09 -25.44
N ASN A 471 -2.74 -9.16 -25.82
CA ASN A 471 -2.82 -9.63 -27.20
C ASN A 471 -3.77 -8.83 -28.10
N GLY A 472 -4.30 -7.69 -27.64
CA GLY A 472 -5.23 -6.83 -28.39
C GLY A 472 -6.70 -7.25 -28.30
N SER A 473 -7.01 -8.39 -27.68
CA SER A 473 -8.39 -8.78 -27.39
C SER A 473 -8.96 -8.02 -26.19
N VAL A 474 -10.29 -8.06 -26.01
CA VAL A 474 -10.96 -7.38 -24.90
C VAL A 474 -11.84 -8.35 -24.14
N ALA A 475 -11.66 -8.43 -22.82
CA ALA A 475 -12.62 -9.11 -21.96
C ALA A 475 -13.82 -8.19 -21.70
N VAL A 476 -15.03 -8.65 -22.03
CA VAL A 476 -16.29 -7.93 -21.81
C VAL A 476 -17.15 -8.68 -20.81
N CYS A 477 -17.40 -8.08 -19.65
CA CYS A 477 -18.22 -8.66 -18.60
C CYS A 477 -19.58 -7.96 -18.53
N PHE A 478 -20.66 -8.75 -18.60
CA PHE A 478 -22.01 -8.31 -18.32
C PHE A 478 -22.40 -8.77 -16.93
N PHE A 479 -22.74 -7.84 -16.02
CA PHE A 479 -23.06 -8.16 -14.64
C PHE A 479 -24.46 -7.68 -14.26
N ASN A 480 -25.39 -8.62 -14.02
CA ASN A 480 -26.74 -8.32 -13.56
C ASN A 480 -26.74 -8.05 -12.05
N LYS A 481 -26.94 -6.79 -11.65
CA LYS A 481 -26.91 -6.37 -10.23
C LYS A 481 -28.21 -6.66 -9.48
N SER A 482 -29.27 -7.03 -10.21
CA SER A 482 -30.62 -7.18 -9.67
C SER A 482 -30.90 -8.58 -9.13
N SER A 483 -32.03 -8.69 -8.42
CA SER A 483 -32.59 -9.93 -7.90
C SER A 483 -33.47 -10.68 -8.91
N HIS A 484 -33.57 -10.21 -10.16
CA HIS A 484 -34.40 -10.80 -11.21
C HIS A 484 -33.57 -11.09 -12.46
N ALA A 485 -34.07 -11.95 -13.34
CA ALA A 485 -33.47 -12.14 -14.66
C ALA A 485 -33.54 -10.84 -15.47
N SER A 486 -32.52 -10.59 -16.30
CA SER A 486 -32.43 -9.39 -17.11
C SER A 486 -31.80 -9.69 -18.47
N LYS A 487 -32.07 -8.82 -19.45
CA LYS A 487 -31.46 -8.86 -20.78
C LYS A 487 -30.64 -7.61 -21.00
N ALA A 488 -29.48 -7.75 -21.63
CA ALA A 488 -28.64 -6.62 -22.00
C ALA A 488 -28.20 -6.73 -23.46
N LYS A 489 -28.10 -5.57 -24.10
CA LYS A 489 -27.48 -5.41 -25.42
C LYS A 489 -26.35 -4.39 -25.31
N PHE A 490 -25.26 -4.66 -25.99
CA PHE A 490 -24.08 -3.79 -26.01
C PHE A 490 -23.45 -3.76 -27.40
N ASP A 491 -23.05 -2.57 -27.84
CA ASP A 491 -22.38 -2.32 -29.11
C ASP A 491 -20.87 -2.27 -28.89
N LEU A 492 -20.18 -3.29 -29.38
CA LEU A 492 -18.73 -3.45 -29.28
C LEU A 492 -17.98 -2.34 -30.02
N ASN A 493 -18.57 -1.75 -31.06
CA ASN A 493 -17.91 -0.68 -31.81
C ASN A 493 -17.68 0.56 -30.93
N SER A 494 -18.47 0.75 -29.88
CA SER A 494 -18.23 1.82 -28.90
C SER A 494 -16.90 1.66 -28.12
N LEU A 495 -16.32 0.45 -28.09
CA LEU A 495 -15.03 0.18 -27.46
C LEU A 495 -13.84 0.50 -28.36
N VAL A 496 -14.05 0.64 -29.67
CA VAL A 496 -13.01 1.04 -30.63
C VAL A 496 -12.56 2.47 -30.34
N ASP A 497 -13.51 3.36 -30.08
CA ASP A 497 -13.24 4.77 -29.82
C ASP A 497 -12.88 5.06 -28.33
N ASP A 498 -12.99 4.07 -27.45
CA ASP A 498 -12.63 4.23 -26.03
C ASP A 498 -11.12 4.13 -25.85
N LYS A 499 -10.44 5.26 -25.63
CA LYS A 499 -8.97 5.34 -25.48
C LYS A 499 -8.36 4.40 -24.44
N TYR A 500 -9.12 3.98 -23.42
CA TYR A 500 -8.59 3.07 -22.40
C TYR A 500 -8.65 1.61 -22.84
N VAL A 501 -9.75 1.23 -23.49
CA VAL A 501 -10.04 -0.14 -23.94
C VAL A 501 -9.42 -0.41 -25.31
N ALA A 502 -9.61 0.52 -26.25
CA ALA A 502 -9.02 0.53 -27.58
C ALA A 502 -9.19 -0.81 -28.32
N LEU A 503 -10.44 -1.29 -28.43
CA LEU A 503 -10.74 -2.51 -29.18
C LEU A 503 -10.33 -2.32 -30.65
N GLN A 504 -9.64 -3.29 -31.24
CA GLN A 504 -9.32 -3.25 -32.66
C GLN A 504 -10.59 -3.38 -33.49
N LYS A 505 -10.79 -2.45 -34.43
CA LYS A 505 -11.96 -2.48 -35.32
C LYS A 505 -11.89 -3.69 -36.24
N GLN A 506 -12.94 -4.51 -36.22
CA GLN A 506 -13.12 -5.64 -37.13
C GLN A 506 -14.47 -5.53 -37.86
N THR A 507 -14.58 -6.18 -39.02
CA THR A 507 -15.88 -6.34 -39.70
C THR A 507 -16.79 -7.32 -38.98
N GLU A 508 -16.19 -8.28 -38.29
CA GLU A 508 -16.85 -9.32 -37.52
C GLU A 508 -15.98 -9.66 -36.30
N TYR A 509 -16.62 -9.83 -35.14
CA TYR A 509 -15.95 -10.22 -33.90
C TYR A 509 -16.32 -11.65 -33.52
N THR A 510 -15.35 -12.36 -32.97
CA THR A 510 -15.60 -13.64 -32.28
C THR A 510 -15.63 -13.40 -30.78
N ALA A 511 -16.62 -13.96 -30.09
CA ALA A 511 -16.76 -13.84 -28.65
C ALA A 511 -16.89 -15.23 -28.02
N LYS A 512 -15.98 -15.58 -27.10
CA LYS A 512 -16.04 -16.82 -26.31
C LYS A 512 -16.44 -16.51 -24.88
N GLU A 513 -17.51 -17.11 -24.37
CA GLU A 513 -17.91 -17.01 -22.97
C GLU A 513 -16.98 -17.88 -22.09
N GLN A 514 -16.47 -17.32 -20.99
CA GLN A 514 -15.35 -17.91 -20.24
C GLN A 514 -15.77 -18.94 -19.19
N TRP A 515 -17.05 -18.99 -18.82
CA TRP A 515 -17.62 -19.98 -17.89
C TRP A 515 -18.22 -21.17 -18.63
N SER A 516 -19.01 -20.96 -19.68
CA SER A 516 -19.68 -22.02 -20.45
C SER A 516 -18.84 -22.52 -21.64
N GLY A 517 -17.89 -21.71 -22.13
CA GLY A 517 -17.14 -22.01 -23.35
C GLY A 517 -17.91 -21.73 -24.65
N GLU A 518 -19.16 -21.27 -24.56
CA GLU A 518 -20.01 -20.90 -25.69
C GLU A 518 -19.31 -19.88 -26.58
N LYS A 519 -19.38 -20.08 -27.90
CA LYS A 519 -18.82 -19.14 -28.88
C LYS A 519 -19.95 -18.53 -29.69
N LEU A 520 -19.82 -17.25 -29.99
CA LEU A 520 -20.69 -16.56 -30.92
C LEU A 520 -19.88 -15.64 -31.83
N THR A 521 -20.47 -15.34 -32.97
CA THR A 521 -19.93 -14.43 -33.98
C THR A 521 -20.90 -13.27 -34.15
N THR A 522 -20.41 -12.04 -34.25
CA THR A 522 -21.26 -10.86 -34.36
C THR A 522 -20.61 -9.73 -35.15
N SER A 523 -21.40 -8.97 -35.91
CA SER A 523 -20.98 -7.76 -36.61
C SER A 523 -20.81 -6.52 -35.70
N GLY A 524 -20.68 -6.73 -34.38
CA GLY A 524 -20.44 -5.66 -33.40
C GLY A 524 -21.49 -5.53 -32.30
N ARG A 525 -22.53 -6.37 -32.23
CA ARG A 525 -23.52 -6.29 -31.14
C ARG A 525 -23.65 -7.62 -30.39
N ILE A 526 -23.47 -7.59 -29.08
CA ILE A 526 -23.72 -8.74 -28.20
C ILE A 526 -25.06 -8.55 -27.49
N SER A 527 -25.88 -9.59 -27.47
CA SER A 527 -27.12 -9.67 -26.69
C SER A 527 -27.01 -10.83 -25.69
N VAL A 528 -27.28 -10.57 -24.41
CA VAL A 528 -27.20 -11.58 -23.35
C VAL A 528 -28.48 -11.62 -22.52
N SER A 529 -28.87 -12.82 -22.14
CA SER A 529 -29.81 -13.07 -21.04
C SER A 529 -29.01 -13.52 -19.81
N LEU A 530 -29.32 -12.92 -18.66
CA LEU A 530 -28.63 -13.13 -17.39
C LEU A 530 -29.66 -13.43 -16.31
N GLU A 531 -29.43 -14.50 -15.56
CA GLU A 531 -30.16 -14.79 -14.34
C GLU A 531 -29.87 -13.76 -13.25
N LYS A 532 -30.64 -13.82 -12.14
CA LYS A 532 -30.41 -12.94 -10.99
C LYS A 532 -28.96 -13.06 -10.50
N CYS A 533 -28.33 -11.91 -10.26
CA CYS A 533 -26.95 -11.80 -9.77
C CYS A 533 -25.89 -12.50 -10.65
N GLN A 534 -26.23 -12.89 -11.88
CA GLN A 534 -25.30 -13.59 -12.78
C GLN A 534 -24.36 -12.59 -13.47
N SER A 535 -23.16 -13.07 -13.78
CA SER A 535 -22.25 -12.45 -14.73
C SER A 535 -21.95 -13.41 -15.87
N LYS A 536 -21.70 -12.85 -17.06
CA LYS A 536 -21.13 -13.55 -18.21
C LYS A 536 -19.94 -12.76 -18.71
N VAL A 537 -18.83 -13.44 -18.97
CA VAL A 537 -17.57 -12.81 -19.38
C VAL A 537 -17.17 -13.38 -20.72
N TYR A 538 -16.98 -12.50 -21.69
CA TYR A 538 -16.58 -12.87 -23.05
C TYR A 538 -15.18 -12.37 -23.34
N ILE A 539 -14.34 -13.18 -23.98
CA ILE A 539 -13.17 -12.68 -24.70
C ILE A 539 -13.60 -12.38 -26.12
N VAL A 540 -13.50 -11.10 -26.51
CA VAL A 540 -13.84 -10.58 -27.82
C VAL A 540 -12.55 -10.36 -28.61
N LYS A 541 -12.50 -10.92 -29.82
CA LYS A 541 -11.39 -10.80 -30.77
C LYS A 541 -11.87 -10.33 -32.12
#